data_AF-A0A5C0UDX4-F1
#
_entry.id   AF-A0A5C0UDX4-F1
#
_cell.length_a   1.000
_cell.length_b   1.000
_cell.length_c   1.000
_cell.angle_alpha   90.00
_cell.angle_beta   90.00
_cell.angle_gamma   90.00
#
_symmetry.space_group_name_H-M   'P 1'
#
loop_
_entity.id
_entity.type
_entity.pdbx_description
1 polymer ?
#
loop_
_entity_poly.entity_id
_entity_poly.type
_entity_poly.pdbx_seq_one_letter_code
_entity_poly.pdbx_strand_id
1 'polypeptide(L)'
;MRNYRLVCALEQNLSADEAQLHVEKIVQYIKENNGELGGVRNFGLAKTAYEMNRNARAHYFVVDFNLDPLKLKDMKRLIDINDKFLRDLIVKLDKFDKPLDRLTLGIEGKVKERKSELMLGESAFLNNLSQFISPYGKILSRYIIGISAKQMRCLSQAIKRARYIGLMPFRVQQ
;
A
#
# COMPACT_ATOMS: atom_id res chain seq x y z
N MET A 1 17.45 7.98 11.26
CA MET A 1 16.89 7.73 9.91
C MET A 1 16.16 6.40 9.91
N ARG A 2 14.96 6.35 9.35
CA ARG A 2 14.09 5.15 9.33
C ARG A 2 13.59 4.93 7.91
N ASN A 3 13.37 3.67 7.57
CA ASN A 3 12.85 3.29 6.27
C ASN A 3 11.33 3.42 6.28
N TYR A 4 10.78 4.00 5.24
CA TYR A 4 9.35 4.21 5.04
C TYR A 4 8.95 3.80 3.63
N ARG A 5 7.72 3.34 3.52
CA ARG A 5 7.01 3.14 2.25
C ARG A 5 5.84 4.09 2.22
N LEU A 6 5.78 4.93 1.18
CA LEU A 6 4.63 5.75 0.86
C LEU A 6 3.85 5.03 -0.25
N VAL A 7 2.59 4.75 0.02
CA VAL A 7 1.62 4.32 -1.00
C VAL A 7 0.67 5.48 -1.21
N CYS A 8 0.52 5.95 -2.45
CA CYS A 8 -0.37 7.05 -2.76
C CYS A 8 -1.32 6.70 -3.91
N ALA A 9 -2.52 7.26 -3.81
CA ALA A 9 -3.54 7.24 -4.84
C ALA A 9 -3.81 8.68 -5.27
N LEU A 10 -3.61 8.98 -6.55
CA LEU A 10 -3.84 10.30 -7.14
C LEU A 10 -5.13 10.32 -7.96
N GLU A 11 -5.65 11.52 -8.22
CA GLU A 11 -6.85 11.74 -9.02
C GLU A 11 -6.79 11.13 -10.43
N GLN A 12 -7.94 10.66 -10.93
CA GLN A 12 -8.06 10.10 -12.29
C GLN A 12 -7.91 11.12 -13.42
N ASN A 13 -8.14 12.41 -13.13
CA ASN A 13 -8.13 13.47 -14.14
C ASN A 13 -6.71 13.89 -14.54
N LEU A 14 -5.70 13.50 -13.76
CA LEU A 14 -4.30 13.76 -14.08
C LEU A 14 -3.85 12.85 -15.21
N SER A 15 -3.03 13.39 -16.12
CA SER A 15 -2.29 12.55 -17.07
C SER A 15 -1.24 11.71 -16.35
N ALA A 16 -0.73 10.66 -17.00
CA ALA A 16 0.34 9.83 -16.43
C ALA A 16 1.60 10.67 -16.13
N ASP A 17 1.92 11.63 -16.99
CA ASP A 17 3.09 12.50 -16.87
C ASP A 17 2.92 13.52 -15.72
N GLU A 18 1.73 14.11 -15.58
CA GLU A 18 1.42 15.02 -14.47
C GLU A 18 1.48 14.29 -13.12
N ALA A 19 0.91 13.07 -13.06
CA ALA A 19 0.96 12.25 -11.87
C ALA A 19 2.41 11.91 -11.47
N GLN A 20 3.25 11.59 -12.46
CA GLN A 20 4.68 11.35 -12.23
C GLN A 20 5.41 12.60 -11.75
N LEU A 21 5.10 13.78 -12.29
CA LEU A 21 5.68 15.05 -11.84
C LEU A 21 5.37 15.33 -10.36
N HIS A 22 4.15 15.05 -9.91
CA HIS A 22 3.79 15.20 -8.49
C HIS A 22 4.58 14.26 -7.58
N VAL A 23 4.81 13.02 -8.01
CA VAL A 23 5.64 12.06 -7.27
C VAL A 23 7.11 12.48 -7.29
N GLU A 24 7.60 13.01 -8.40
CA GLU A 24 8.98 13.50 -8.54
C GLU A 24 9.26 14.68 -7.61
N LYS A 25 8.30 15.59 -7.41
CA LYS A 25 8.39 16.66 -6.40
C LYS A 25 8.60 16.10 -4.99
N ILE A 26 7.94 15.00 -4.65
CA ILE A 26 8.12 14.32 -3.35
C ILE A 26 9.53 13.71 -3.28
N VAL A 27 9.99 13.08 -4.36
CA VAL A 27 11.34 12.52 -4.45
C VAL A 27 12.40 13.60 -4.29
N GLN A 28 12.20 14.76 -4.90
CA GLN A 28 13.10 15.90 -4.77
C GLN A 28 13.14 16.39 -3.32
N TYR A 29 11.98 16.55 -2.67
CA TYR A 29 11.90 16.90 -1.26
C TYR A 29 12.68 15.91 -0.37
N ILE A 30 12.62 14.60 -0.67
CA ILE A 30 13.37 13.57 0.06
C ILE A 30 14.88 13.78 -0.12
N LYS A 31 15.34 14.02 -1.35
CA LYS A 31 16.77 14.24 -1.67
C LYS A 31 17.33 15.49 -0.99
N GLU A 32 16.63 16.62 -1.07
CA GLU A 32 17.01 17.88 -0.42
C GLU A 32 17.15 17.74 1.10
N ASN A 33 16.40 16.79 1.68
CA ASN A 33 16.37 16.54 3.10
C ASN A 33 17.34 15.45 3.59
N ASN A 34 18.35 15.10 2.79
CA ASN A 34 19.31 14.03 3.05
C ASN A 34 18.65 12.65 3.23
N GLY A 35 17.56 12.39 2.51
CA GLY A 35 16.93 11.08 2.45
C GLY A 35 17.46 10.24 1.29
N GLU A 36 17.56 8.93 1.48
CA GLU A 36 17.91 7.98 0.43
C GLU A 36 16.65 7.42 -0.22
N LEU A 37 16.68 7.20 -1.54
CA LEU A 37 15.56 6.61 -2.26
C LEU A 37 15.82 5.11 -2.49
N GLY A 38 14.91 4.26 -2.02
CA GLY A 38 14.94 2.81 -2.22
C GLY A 38 14.30 2.37 -3.54
N GLY A 39 13.37 3.16 -4.09
CA GLY A 39 12.79 2.93 -5.42
C GLY A 39 11.41 3.58 -5.59
N VAL A 40 11.03 3.84 -6.85
CA VAL A 40 9.69 4.31 -7.22
C VAL A 40 9.06 3.26 -8.13
N ARG A 41 7.83 2.84 -7.81
CA ARG A 41 7.02 1.94 -8.61
C ARG A 41 5.74 2.65 -9.04
N ASN A 42 5.49 2.69 -10.35
CA ASN A 42 4.27 3.24 -10.92
C ASN A 42 3.37 2.08 -11.36
N PHE A 43 2.14 2.04 -10.84
CA PHE A 43 1.13 1.04 -11.20
C PHE A 43 0.10 1.57 -12.21
N GLY A 44 0.15 2.87 -12.51
CA GLY A 44 -0.75 3.53 -13.44
C GLY A 44 -2.18 3.63 -12.94
N LEU A 45 -3.10 3.82 -13.88
CA LEU A 45 -4.51 4.08 -13.62
C LEU A 45 -5.30 2.79 -13.39
N ALA A 46 -5.60 2.48 -12.12
CA ALA A 46 -6.41 1.33 -11.76
C ALA A 46 -7.80 1.75 -11.23
N LYS A 47 -8.77 0.83 -11.34
CA LYS A 47 -10.12 1.03 -10.78
C LYS A 47 -10.07 0.91 -9.26
N THR A 48 -10.68 1.85 -8.56
CA THR A 48 -10.84 1.78 -7.11
C THR A 48 -12.01 0.87 -6.76
N ALA A 49 -11.94 0.21 -5.59
CA ALA A 49 -13.02 -0.65 -5.12
C ALA A 49 -14.28 0.14 -4.71
N TYR A 50 -14.13 1.43 -4.43
CA TYR A 50 -15.20 2.38 -4.15
C TYR A 50 -14.75 3.78 -4.56
N GLU A 51 -15.69 4.70 -4.73
CA GLU A 51 -15.37 6.07 -5.15
C GLU A 51 -14.65 6.85 -4.05
N MET A 52 -13.47 7.39 -4.37
CA MET A 52 -12.72 8.27 -3.48
C MET A 52 -12.83 9.70 -3.97
N ASN A 53 -13.41 10.58 -3.16
CA ASN A 53 -13.62 11.97 -3.55
C ASN A 53 -14.27 12.11 -4.95
N ARG A 54 -15.26 11.25 -5.26
CA ARG A 54 -15.96 11.14 -6.56
C ARG A 54 -15.13 10.57 -7.72
N ASN A 55 -13.97 9.98 -7.45
CA ASN A 55 -13.15 9.31 -8.45
C ASN A 55 -13.31 7.79 -8.35
N ALA A 56 -13.66 7.15 -9.47
CA ALA A 56 -13.80 5.69 -9.59
C ALA A 56 -12.51 4.99 -10.03
N ARG A 57 -11.51 5.77 -10.46
CA ARG A 57 -10.17 5.31 -10.80
C ARG A 57 -9.15 6.19 -10.07
N ALA A 58 -7.95 5.65 -9.89
CA ALA A 58 -6.85 6.38 -9.29
C ALA A 58 -5.52 5.91 -9.88
N HIS A 59 -4.56 6.83 -9.97
CA HIS A 59 -3.18 6.47 -10.30
C HIS A 59 -2.46 6.06 -9.03
N TYR A 60 -1.91 4.84 -9.02
CA TYR A 60 -1.24 4.29 -7.84
C TYR A 60 0.28 4.34 -7.98
N PHE A 61 0.92 4.82 -6.92
CA PHE A 61 2.39 4.83 -6.83
C PHE A 61 2.83 4.32 -5.46
N VAL A 62 3.99 3.67 -5.49
CA VAL A 62 4.69 3.24 -4.27
C VAL A 62 6.12 3.77 -4.30
N VAL A 63 6.49 4.45 -3.23
CA VAL A 63 7.81 5.06 -3.06
C VAL A 63 8.42 4.50 -1.78
N ASP A 64 9.59 3.88 -1.93
CA ASP A 64 10.41 3.42 -0.82
C ASP A 64 11.53 4.42 -0.57
N PHE A 65 11.68 4.87 0.68
CA PHE A 65 12.68 5.89 1.02
C PHE A 65 13.13 5.80 2.48
N ASN A 66 14.30 6.38 2.75
CA ASN A 66 14.84 6.63 4.08
C ASN A 66 14.63 8.09 4.43
N LEU A 67 14.05 8.38 5.59
CA LEU A 67 13.93 9.76 6.07
C LEU A 67 14.00 9.85 7.58
N ASP A 68 14.28 11.05 8.07
CA ASP A 68 14.19 11.38 9.47
C ASP A 68 12.73 11.67 9.92
N PRO A 69 12.29 11.24 11.11
CA PRO A 69 10.88 11.38 11.53
C PRO A 69 10.36 12.81 11.65
N LEU A 70 11.23 13.79 11.91
CA LEU A 70 10.83 15.21 11.96
C LEU A 70 10.38 15.68 10.57
N LYS A 71 11.23 15.42 9.57
CA LYS A 71 11.00 15.79 8.17
C LYS A 71 9.87 15.01 7.52
N LEU A 72 9.60 13.79 8.00
CA LEU A 72 8.45 13.01 7.56
C LEU A 72 7.11 13.71 7.87
N LYS A 73 7.01 14.39 9.02
CA LYS A 73 5.78 15.13 9.37
C LYS A 73 5.56 16.30 8.44
N ASP A 74 6.64 17.00 8.08
CA ASP A 74 6.56 18.13 7.16
C ASP A 74 6.23 17.67 5.74
N MET A 75 6.84 16.57 5.27
CA MET A 75 6.46 15.91 4.02
C MET A 75 4.99 15.52 4.01
N LYS A 76 4.48 14.95 5.10
CA LYS A 76 3.09 14.53 5.19
C LYS A 76 2.15 15.74 5.07
N ARG A 77 2.46 16.86 5.71
CA ARG A 77 1.69 18.11 5.57
C ARG A 77 1.68 18.60 4.12
N LEU A 78 2.81 18.55 3.41
CA LEU A 78 2.88 18.94 2.00
C LEU A 78 2.00 18.07 1.11
N ILE A 79 1.93 16.76 1.40
CA ILE A 79 1.04 15.82 0.69
C ILE A 79 -0.42 16.15 1.01
N ASP A 80 -0.75 16.34 2.29
CA ASP A 80 -2.11 16.62 2.75
C ASP A 80 -2.64 17.96 2.20
N ILE A 81 -1.78 18.97 1.96
CA ILE A 81 -2.15 20.26 1.36
C ILE A 81 -2.43 20.14 -0.15
N ASN A 82 -1.82 19.16 -0.81
CA ASN A 82 -2.00 18.98 -2.24
C ASN A 82 -3.25 18.12 -2.51
N ASP A 83 -4.34 18.79 -2.88
CA ASP A 83 -5.65 18.18 -3.18
C ASP A 83 -5.61 17.07 -4.25
N LYS A 84 -4.52 16.97 -5.03
CA LYS A 84 -4.32 15.92 -6.03
C LYS A 84 -4.11 14.52 -5.45
N PHE A 85 -3.73 14.43 -4.18
CA PHE A 85 -3.61 13.16 -3.48
C PHE A 85 -4.96 12.79 -2.85
N LEU A 86 -5.60 11.73 -3.37
CA LEU A 86 -6.85 11.22 -2.81
C LEU A 86 -6.60 10.57 -1.44
N ARG A 87 -5.57 9.72 -1.37
CA ARG A 87 -5.18 8.95 -0.19
C ARG A 87 -3.67 8.72 -0.19
N ASP A 88 -3.06 8.85 0.97
CA ASP A 88 -1.67 8.55 1.25
C ASP A 88 -1.53 7.60 2.45
N LEU A 89 -0.66 6.62 2.34
CA LEU A 89 -0.36 5.72 3.45
C LEU A 89 1.15 5.61 3.61
N ILE A 90 1.63 6.06 4.75
CA ILE A 90 3.03 5.91 5.15
C ILE A 90 3.15 4.73 6.11
N VAL A 91 3.96 3.75 5.74
CA VAL A 91 4.27 2.57 6.55
C VAL A 91 5.74 2.56 6.90
N LYS A 92 6.06 2.40 8.19
CA LYS A 92 7.44 2.17 8.63
C LYS A 92 7.89 0.77 8.21
N LEU A 93 9.03 0.68 7.54
CA LEU A 93 9.69 -0.56 7.17
C LEU A 93 10.87 -0.87 8.09
N ASP A 94 11.10 -2.14 8.36
CA ASP A 94 12.33 -2.59 9.03
C ASP A 94 13.50 -2.74 8.04
N LYS A 95 13.22 -3.09 6.77
CA LYS A 95 14.20 -3.27 5.67
C LYS A 95 13.55 -2.93 4.33
N PHE A 96 14.32 -2.39 3.37
CA PHE A 96 13.83 -1.98 2.03
C PHE A 96 13.30 -3.16 1.19
N ASP A 97 13.91 -4.33 1.30
CA ASP A 97 13.55 -5.52 0.51
C ASP A 97 12.33 -6.31 1.00
N LYS A 98 11.62 -5.86 2.04
CA LYS A 98 10.42 -6.59 2.47
C LYS A 98 9.23 -6.21 1.56
N PRO A 99 8.70 -7.12 0.72
CA PRO A 99 7.36 -6.93 0.14
C PRO A 99 6.35 -6.80 1.28
N LEU A 100 5.23 -6.10 1.03
CA LEU A 100 4.19 -5.84 2.04
C LEU A 100 3.90 -7.12 2.84
N ASP A 101 4.29 -7.10 4.11
CA ASP A 101 4.01 -8.10 5.12
C ASP A 101 4.42 -9.54 4.76
N ARG A 102 5.54 -9.99 5.34
CA ARG A 102 5.79 -11.42 5.59
C ARG A 102 4.73 -11.94 6.59
N LEU A 103 3.49 -12.12 6.14
CA LEU A 103 2.62 -13.19 6.62
C LEU A 103 3.06 -14.46 5.90
N THR A 104 4.29 -14.93 6.17
CA THR A 104 4.49 -16.37 6.16
C THR A 104 3.63 -16.86 7.33
N LEU A 105 2.37 -17.20 7.02
CA LEU A 105 1.64 -18.15 7.84
C LEU A 105 2.59 -19.32 8.05
N GLY A 106 2.76 -19.72 9.30
CA GLY A 106 3.38 -20.99 9.64
C GLY A 106 2.50 -22.11 9.11
N ILE A 107 2.60 -22.38 7.81
CA ILE A 107 2.35 -23.69 7.25
C ILE A 107 3.68 -24.42 7.42
N GLU A 108 4.02 -24.79 8.66
CA GLU A 108 4.98 -25.87 8.86
C GLU A 108 4.26 -27.16 8.46
N GLY A 109 4.38 -27.51 7.17
CA GLY A 109 3.74 -28.69 6.61
C GLY A 109 3.76 -28.71 5.09
N LYS A 110 4.92 -29.06 4.52
CA LYS A 110 5.10 -29.55 3.13
C LYS A 110 4.57 -28.64 2.00
N VAL A 111 5.28 -27.56 1.69
CA VAL A 111 5.44 -27.14 0.27
C VAL A 111 6.92 -26.92 0.02
N LYS A 112 7.52 -27.98 -0.55
CA LYS A 112 8.85 -28.03 -1.15
C LYS A 112 9.13 -26.76 -1.96
N GLU A 113 10.37 -26.31 -1.88
CA GLU A 113 11.01 -25.36 -2.78
C GLU A 113 10.54 -25.52 -4.25
N ARG A 114 9.65 -24.63 -4.67
CA ARG A 114 9.65 -24.01 -6.01
C ARG A 114 9.71 -22.51 -5.72
N LYS A 115 10.90 -21.93 -5.62
CA LYS A 115 11.64 -21.29 -6.73
C LYS A 115 10.75 -20.41 -7.62
N SER A 116 11.29 -19.21 -7.82
CA SER A 116 10.96 -18.18 -8.82
C SER A 116 9.64 -17.42 -8.63
N GLU A 117 9.77 -16.09 -8.57
CA GLU A 117 8.72 -15.07 -8.66
C GLU A 117 7.84 -14.84 -7.43
N LEU A 118 8.40 -14.13 -6.44
CA LEU A 118 7.62 -13.07 -5.78
C LEU A 118 8.23 -11.70 -6.09
N MET A 119 8.48 -11.48 -7.38
CA MET A 119 8.78 -10.19 -7.98
C MET A 119 7.92 -10.10 -9.25
N LEU A 120 6.66 -9.73 -9.09
CA LEU A 120 5.79 -9.16 -10.13
C LEU A 120 4.43 -8.85 -9.50
N GLY A 121 4.10 -7.56 -9.44
CA GLY A 121 2.74 -7.07 -9.19
C GLY A 121 2.24 -7.12 -7.74
N GLU A 122 1.90 -5.96 -7.20
CA GLU A 122 1.08 -5.80 -5.99
C GLU A 122 -0.29 -6.51 -6.10
N SER A 123 -0.68 -6.92 -7.31
CA SER A 123 -1.85 -7.76 -7.60
C SER A 123 -1.87 -9.10 -6.85
N ALA A 124 -0.72 -9.76 -6.65
CA ALA A 124 -0.68 -11.03 -5.90
C ALA A 124 -0.98 -10.85 -4.41
N PHE A 125 -0.53 -9.74 -3.82
CA PHE A 125 -0.80 -9.41 -2.41
C PHE A 125 -2.29 -9.12 -2.17
N LEU A 126 -2.94 -8.39 -3.09
CA LEU A 126 -4.35 -8.04 -2.98
C LEU A 126 -5.28 -9.24 -3.22
N ASN A 127 -4.96 -10.09 -4.20
CA ASN A 127 -5.69 -11.34 -4.44
C ASN A 127 -5.65 -12.25 -3.20
N ASN A 128 -4.50 -12.29 -2.52
CA ASN A 128 -4.35 -13.01 -1.25
C ASN A 128 -5.11 -12.39 -0.08
N LEU A 129 -5.45 -11.09 -0.10
CA LEU A 129 -6.24 -10.48 0.99
C LEU A 129 -7.75 -10.69 0.81
N SER A 130 -8.22 -10.78 -0.44
CA SER A 130 -9.63 -11.00 -0.76
C SER A 130 -10.18 -12.32 -0.19
N GLN A 131 -9.36 -13.37 -0.07
CA GLN A 131 -9.79 -14.65 0.51
C GLN A 131 -10.16 -14.55 2.00
N PHE A 132 -9.71 -13.52 2.72
CA PHE A 132 -9.94 -13.34 4.14
C PHE A 132 -11.12 -12.42 4.46
N ILE A 133 -11.89 -12.02 3.43
CA ILE A 133 -13.14 -11.27 3.59
C ILE A 133 -14.33 -12.13 3.20
N SER A 134 -15.45 -11.92 3.88
CA SER A 134 -16.72 -12.50 3.47
C SER A 134 -17.24 -11.83 2.18
N PRO A 135 -18.21 -12.43 1.48
CA PRO A 135 -18.86 -11.81 0.32
C PRO A 135 -19.47 -10.43 0.61
N TYR A 136 -19.80 -10.15 1.88
CA TYR A 136 -20.33 -8.85 2.31
C TYR A 136 -19.25 -7.82 2.68
N GLY A 137 -17.97 -8.18 2.58
CA GLY A 137 -16.85 -7.33 2.99
C GLY A 137 -16.58 -7.33 4.51
N LYS A 138 -17.06 -8.31 5.28
CA LYS A 138 -16.65 -8.47 6.69
C LYS A 138 -15.32 -9.22 6.75
N ILE A 139 -14.41 -8.83 7.64
CA ILE A 139 -13.16 -9.59 7.85
C ILE A 139 -13.53 -10.91 8.54
N LEU A 140 -13.06 -12.04 8.01
CA LEU A 140 -13.33 -13.37 8.60
C LEU A 140 -12.73 -13.47 10.00
N SER A 141 -13.39 -14.26 10.86
CA SER A 141 -12.92 -14.44 12.23
C SER A 141 -11.66 -15.30 12.24
N ARG A 142 -10.83 -15.08 13.26
CA ARG A 142 -9.62 -15.88 13.50
C ARG A 142 -9.90 -17.38 13.57
N TYR A 143 -11.05 -17.79 14.12
CA TYR A 143 -11.43 -19.20 14.27
C TYR A 143 -11.65 -19.87 12.90
N ILE A 144 -12.22 -19.14 11.94
CA ILE A 144 -12.45 -19.65 10.58
C ILE A 144 -11.13 -19.77 9.82
N ILE A 145 -10.22 -18.79 9.97
CA ILE A 145 -8.95 -18.75 9.23
C ILE A 145 -7.88 -19.66 9.86
N GLY A 146 -7.98 -19.96 11.17
CA GLY A 146 -7.02 -20.82 11.87
C GLY A 146 -5.67 -20.17 12.17
N ILE A 147 -5.62 -18.85 12.41
CA ILE A 147 -4.38 -18.09 12.63
C ILE A 147 -4.19 -17.63 14.08
N SER A 148 -2.94 -17.29 14.45
CA SER A 148 -2.65 -16.72 15.78
C SER A 148 -3.24 -15.31 15.97
N ALA A 149 -3.38 -14.87 17.22
CA ALA A 149 -3.82 -13.51 17.54
C ALA A 149 -2.89 -12.41 16.97
N LYS A 150 -1.58 -12.68 16.89
CA LYS A 150 -0.61 -11.75 16.32
C LYS A 150 -0.79 -11.62 14.81
N GLN A 151 -0.89 -12.75 14.11
CA GLN A 151 -1.13 -12.79 12.67
C GLN A 151 -2.46 -12.14 12.30
N MET A 152 -3.52 -12.39 13.08
CA MET A 152 -4.84 -11.77 12.86
C MET A 152 -4.77 -10.23 12.95
N ARG A 153 -4.00 -9.67 13.89
CA ARG A 153 -3.80 -8.22 14.00
C ARG A 153 -3.10 -7.67 12.77
N CYS A 154 -2.02 -8.31 12.31
CA CYS A 154 -1.30 -7.92 11.10
C CYS A 154 -2.21 -7.99 9.87
N LEU A 155 -2.94 -9.09 9.70
CA LEU A 155 -3.88 -9.27 8.60
C LEU A 155 -4.99 -8.21 8.61
N SER A 156 -5.60 -7.96 9.77
CA SER A 156 -6.62 -6.93 9.90
C SER A 156 -6.08 -5.54 9.56
N GLN A 157 -4.85 -5.22 9.97
CA GLN A 157 -4.21 -3.96 9.63
C GLN A 157 -3.92 -3.84 8.13
N ALA A 158 -3.44 -4.92 7.49
CA ALA A 158 -3.23 -4.97 6.05
C ALA A 158 -4.53 -4.76 5.27
N ILE A 159 -5.61 -5.45 5.64
CA ILE A 159 -6.94 -5.27 5.01
C ILE A 159 -7.44 -3.84 5.21
N LYS A 160 -7.32 -3.28 6.42
CA LYS A 160 -7.74 -1.89 6.69
C LYS A 160 -6.95 -0.88 5.86
N ARG A 161 -5.65 -1.09 5.70
CA ARG A 161 -4.78 -0.25 4.84
C ARG A 161 -5.16 -0.36 3.37
N ALA A 162 -5.36 -1.59 2.87
CA ALA A 162 -5.80 -1.83 1.50
C ALA A 162 -7.18 -1.20 1.22
N ARG A 163 -8.09 -1.24 2.19
CA ARG A 163 -9.37 -0.52 2.11
C ARG A 163 -9.19 0.98 2.14
N TYR A 164 -8.32 1.54 2.98
CA TYR A 164 -8.08 2.99 3.03
C TYR A 164 -7.55 3.54 1.70
N ILE A 165 -6.65 2.80 1.04
CA ILE A 165 -6.14 3.07 -0.30
C ILE A 165 -7.14 2.64 -1.39
N GLY A 166 -8.28 2.06 -1.01
CA GLY A 166 -9.39 1.57 -1.86
C GLY A 166 -9.00 0.61 -2.98
N LEU A 167 -8.08 -0.28 -2.65
CA LEU A 167 -7.83 -1.52 -3.36
C LEU A 167 -8.85 -2.61 -2.99
N MET A 168 -9.57 -2.42 -1.87
CA MET A 168 -10.61 -3.34 -1.41
C MET A 168 -11.88 -2.59 -0.95
N PRO A 169 -13.07 -3.19 -1.12
CA PRO A 169 -14.32 -2.55 -0.71
C PRO A 169 -14.53 -2.66 0.82
N PHE A 170 -15.20 -1.67 1.40
CA PHE A 170 -15.68 -1.73 2.79
C PHE A 170 -16.97 -2.55 2.91
N ARG A 171 -17.82 -2.45 1.90
CA ARG A 171 -19.06 -3.22 1.71
C ARG A 171 -19.18 -3.47 0.21
N VAL A 172 -19.58 -4.69 -0.17
CA VAL A 172 -19.90 -4.98 -1.56
C VAL A 172 -21.31 -4.44 -1.82
N GLN A 173 -21.45 -3.51 -2.77
CA GLN A 173 -22.77 -3.11 -3.27
C GLN A 173 -23.37 -4.31 -4.01
N GLN A 174 -24.59 -4.69 -3.63
CA GLN A 174 -25.40 -5.67 -4.38
C GLN A 174 -25.95 -5.02 -5.64
#